data_AF-A0A5J5VJG3-F1
#
_entry.id   AF-A0A5J5VJG3-F1
#
_cell.length_a   1.000
_cell.length_b   1.000
_cell.length_c   1.000
_cell.angle_alpha   90.00
_cell.angle_beta   90.00
_cell.angle_gamma   90.00
#
_symmetry.space_group_name_H-M   'P 1'
#
loop_
_entity.id
_entity.type
_entity.pdbx_description
1 polymer ?
#
loop_
_entity_poly.entity_id
_entity_poly.type
_entity_poly.pdbx_seq_one_letter_code
_entity_poly.pdbx_strand_id
1 'polypeptide(L)'
;MSKPEMSLQAAMNARIIGSGSETMVLAHGFGGDQSLWDKILPYLTKHYQVLLFDWLFSGAVNDPNLYDPLDTLPLMPSLMT
;
A
#
# COMPACT_ATOMS: atom_id res chain seq x y z
N MET A 1 25.03 -3.93 10.65
CA MET A 1 24.43 -4.72 9.57
C MET A 1 23.32 -3.87 8.98
N SER A 2 23.45 -3.39 7.74
CA SER A 2 22.42 -2.56 7.10
C SER A 2 21.17 -3.40 6.87
N LYS A 3 19.99 -2.86 7.22
CA LYS A 3 18.70 -3.50 6.89
C LYS A 3 18.65 -3.68 5.36
N PRO A 4 18.12 -4.80 4.84
CA PRO A 4 17.85 -4.90 3.41
C PRO A 4 16.86 -3.80 3.03
N GLU A 5 17.23 -2.91 2.11
CA GLU A 5 16.29 -1.93 1.59
C GLU A 5 15.25 -2.65 0.73
N MET A 6 14.01 -2.69 1.23
CA MET A 6 12.88 -3.16 0.45
C MET A 6 12.49 -2.07 -0.54
N SER A 7 12.20 -2.45 -1.79
CA SER A 7 11.61 -1.50 -2.74
C SER A 7 10.21 -1.09 -2.25
N LEU A 8 9.80 0.15 -2.53
CA LEU A 8 8.44 0.61 -2.24
C LEU A 8 7.37 -0.32 -2.85
N GLN A 9 7.68 -0.85 -4.05
CA GLN A 9 6.83 -1.81 -4.73
C GLN A 9 6.64 -3.10 -3.92
N ALA A 10 7.71 -3.64 -3.34
CA ALA A 10 7.61 -4.80 -2.46
C ALA A 10 6.93 -4.46 -1.12
N ALA A 11 7.26 -3.32 -0.51
CA ALA A 11 6.72 -2.88 0.77
C ALA A 11 5.18 -2.69 0.76
N MET A 12 4.63 -2.28 -0.38
CA MET A 12 3.20 -2.05 -0.55
C MET A 12 2.49 -3.18 -1.32
N ASN A 13 3.14 -4.34 -1.49
CA ASN A 13 2.63 -5.46 -2.31
C ASN A 13 2.15 -5.01 -3.70
N ALA A 14 2.79 -3.99 -4.27
CA ALA A 14 2.30 -3.33 -5.47
C ALA A 14 2.55 -4.18 -6.71
N ARG A 15 1.53 -4.25 -7.58
CA ARG A 15 1.60 -5.01 -8.84
C ARG A 15 0.80 -4.33 -9.94
N ILE A 16 1.23 -4.56 -11.17
CA ILE A 16 0.55 -4.12 -12.38
C ILE A 16 0.05 -5.35 -13.13
N ILE A 17 -1.20 -5.31 -13.58
CA ILE A 17 -1.83 -6.37 -14.38
C ILE A 17 -2.67 -5.78 -15.52
N GLY A 18 -2.94 -6.57 -16.55
CA GLY A 18 -3.69 -6.12 -17.73
C GLY A 18 -2.79 -5.53 -18.82
N SER A 19 -3.40 -5.16 -19.94
CA SER A 19 -2.69 -4.76 -21.17
C SER A 19 -3.33 -3.57 -21.89
N GLY A 20 -4.18 -2.80 -21.21
CA GLY A 20 -4.75 -1.57 -21.76
C GLY A 20 -3.71 -0.46 -21.90
N SER A 21 -3.98 0.52 -22.78
CA SER A 21 -3.08 1.69 -22.95
C SER A 21 -3.17 2.69 -21.80
N GLU A 22 -4.33 2.75 -21.14
CA GLU A 22 -4.57 3.66 -20.01
C GLU A 22 -4.31 2.97 -18.67
N THR A 23 -3.68 3.68 -17.75
CA THR A 23 -3.42 3.17 -16.40
C THR A 23 -4.57 3.50 -15.45
N MET A 24 -5.07 2.51 -14.74
CA MET A 24 -6.07 2.66 -13.69
C MET A 24 -5.47 2.25 -12.34
N VAL A 25 -5.57 3.12 -11.33
CA VAL A 25 -5.06 2.85 -9.98
C VAL A 25 -6.23 2.49 -9.06
N LEU A 26 -6.15 1.35 -8.39
CA LEU A 26 -7.18 0.89 -7.45
C LEU A 26 -6.65 0.91 -6.01
N ALA A 27 -7.14 1.86 -5.22
CA ALA A 27 -6.84 1.97 -3.80
C ALA A 27 -7.98 1.37 -2.96
N HIS A 28 -7.67 0.41 -2.08
CA HIS A 28 -8.67 -0.20 -1.21
C HIS A 28 -9.05 0.72 -0.02
N GLY A 29 -10.17 0.43 0.63
CA GLY A 29 -10.64 1.13 1.83
C GLY A 29 -9.95 0.65 3.11
N PHE A 30 -10.30 1.29 4.24
CA PHE A 30 -9.79 0.94 5.56
C PHE A 30 -10.02 -0.54 5.92
N GLY A 31 -9.03 -1.17 6.56
CA GLY A 31 -9.12 -2.55 7.07
C GLY A 31 -9.09 -3.65 6.01
N GLY A 32 -8.99 -3.32 4.72
CA GLY A 32 -8.88 -4.27 3.63
C GLY A 32 -7.47 -4.41 3.07
N ASP A 33 -7.40 -5.06 1.91
CA ASP A 33 -6.25 -5.16 1.03
C ASP A 33 -6.73 -5.21 -0.44
N GLN A 34 -5.79 -5.26 -1.38
CA GLN A 34 -6.06 -5.25 -2.81
C GLN A 34 -6.92 -6.41 -3.34
N SER A 35 -7.12 -7.50 -2.58
CA SER A 35 -8.02 -8.60 -2.94
C SER A 35 -9.49 -8.20 -3.03
N LEU A 36 -9.87 -7.04 -2.45
CA LEU A 36 -11.21 -6.46 -2.57
C LEU A 36 -11.66 -6.35 -4.05
N TRP A 37 -10.70 -6.19 -4.96
CA TRP A 37 -10.96 -5.97 -6.38
C TRP A 37 -11.04 -7.24 -7.21
N ASP A 38 -10.77 -8.43 -6.65
CA ASP A 38 -10.62 -9.69 -7.40
C ASP A 38 -11.82 -9.99 -8.33
N LYS A 39 -13.04 -9.65 -7.90
CA LYS A 39 -14.25 -9.88 -8.70
C LYS A 39 -14.42 -8.94 -9.88
N ILE A 40 -13.85 -7.74 -9.81
CA ILE A 40 -13.96 -6.72 -10.88
C ILE A 40 -12.74 -6.70 -11.80
N LEU A 41 -11.59 -7.17 -11.31
CA LEU A 41 -10.33 -7.19 -12.04
C LEU A 41 -10.43 -7.83 -13.43
N PRO A 42 -11.10 -8.97 -13.65
CA PRO A 42 -11.20 -9.59 -14.98
C PRO A 42 -11.89 -8.71 -16.04
N TYR A 43 -12.68 -7.73 -15.62
CA TYR A 43 -13.33 -6.78 -16.52
C TYR A 43 -12.44 -5.58 -16.80
N LEU A 44 -11.77 -5.05 -15.77
CA LEU A 44 -10.93 -3.86 -15.89
C LEU A 44 -9.63 -4.15 -16.67
N THR A 45 -8.99 -5.30 -16.44
CA THR A 45 -7.69 -5.63 -17.05
C THR A 45 -7.76 -5.87 -18.57
N LYS A 46 -8.96 -6.05 -19.13
CA LYS A 46 -9.20 -6.12 -20.57
C LYS A 46 -9.07 -4.76 -21.25
N HIS A 47 -9.25 -3.67 -20.50
CA HIS A 47 -9.32 -2.31 -21.02
C HIS A 47 -8.21 -1.40 -20.47
N TYR A 48 -7.67 -1.73 -19.30
CA TYR A 48 -6.70 -0.89 -18.58
C TYR A 48 -5.47 -1.70 -18.17
N GLN A 49 -4.34 -1.00 -18.02
CA GLN A 49 -3.22 -1.43 -17.20
C GLN A 49 -3.54 -1.06 -15.75
N VAL A 50 -3.85 -2.04 -14.91
CA VAL A 50 -4.34 -1.83 -13.54
C VAL A 50 -3.19 -1.92 -12.54
N LEU A 51 -2.95 -0.85 -11.80
CA LEU A 51 -2.05 -0.80 -10.65
C LEU A 51 -2.84 -1.08 -9.37
N LEU A 52 -2.42 -2.10 -8.63
CA LEU A 52 -2.92 -2.44 -7.29
C LEU A 52 -1.79 -2.32 -6.27
N PHE A 53 -2.15 -1.99 -5.04
CA PHE A 53 -1.24 -1.94 -3.90
C PHE A 53 -2.02 -2.07 -2.59
N ASP A 54 -1.31 -2.40 -1.52
CA ASP A 54 -1.79 -2.42 -0.15
C ASP A 54 -1.26 -1.19 0.60
N TRP A 55 -2.14 -0.51 1.33
CA TRP A 55 -1.71 0.55 2.24
C TRP A 55 -0.80 -0.01 3.34
N LEU A 56 0.10 0.82 3.87
CA LEU A 56 1.02 0.42 4.96
C LEU A 56 0.30 -0.03 6.24
N PHE A 57 -0.97 0.37 6.42
CA PHE A 57 -1.81 -0.07 7.53
C PHE A 57 -2.55 -1.38 7.26
N SER A 58 -2.46 -1.94 6.05
CA SER A 58 -3.12 -3.19 5.70
C SER A 58 -2.49 -4.36 6.47
N GLY A 59 -3.31 -5.29 6.94
CA GLY A 59 -2.82 -6.53 7.56
C GLY A 59 -2.03 -7.43 6.61
N ALA A 60 -2.06 -7.16 5.29
CA ALA A 60 -1.26 -7.86 4.29
C ALA A 60 0.19 -7.36 4.21
N VAL A 61 0.53 -6.22 4.82
CA VAL A 61 1.89 -5.66 4.87
C VAL A 61 2.58 -6.15 6.14
N ASN A 62 3.71 -6.86 5.97
CA ASN A 62 4.37 -7.58 7.06
C ASN A 62 5.69 -6.97 7.54
N ASP A 63 6.07 -5.77 7.06
CA ASP A 63 7.28 -5.10 7.50
C ASP A 63 6.98 -4.10 8.64
N PRO A 64 7.36 -4.40 9.89
CA PRO A 64 7.11 -3.52 11.02
C PRO A 64 7.95 -2.23 11.00
N ASN A 65 8.94 -2.13 10.10
CA ASN A 65 9.79 -0.94 9.99
C ASN A 65 9.19 0.14 9.08
N LEU A 66 8.04 -0.11 8.45
CA LEU A 66 7.36 0.87 7.59
C LEU A 66 6.59 1.93 8.38
N TYR A 67 6.44 1.75 9.69
CA TYR A 67 5.82 2.70 10.59
C TYR A 67 6.64 2.81 11.87
N ASP A 68 7.16 4.01 12.15
CA ASP A 68 7.66 4.34 13.48
C ASP A 68 6.53 5.00 14.29
N PRO A 69 5.99 4.34 15.33
CA PRO A 69 5.00 4.97 16.20
C PRO A 69 5.52 6.26 16.86
N LEU A 70 6.84 6.41 17.01
CA LEU A 70 7.47 7.58 17.61
C LEU A 70 7.67 8.75 16.64
N ASP A 71 7.58 8.54 15.32
CA ASP A 71 7.62 9.65 14.34
C ASP A 71 6.36 10.53 14.39
N THR A 72 5.27 10.04 15.01
CA THR A 72 4.03 10.81 15.20
C THR A 72 4.03 11.70 16.45
N LEU A 73 5.10 11.66 17.26
CA LEU A 73 5.24 12.39 18.52
C LEU A 73 5.88 13.80 18.48
N PRO A 74 6.06 14.55 17.37
CA PRO A 74 6.76 15.83 17.44
C PRO A 74 5.88 17.04 17.77
N LEU A 75 4.74 16.92 18.47
CA LEU A 75 3.87 18.08 18.77
C LEU A 75 3.25 18.20 20.17
N MET A 76 3.73 17.48 21.19
CA MET A 76 3.38 17.80 22.58
C MET A 76 4.61 18.30 23.35
N PRO A 77 5.10 19.54 23.12
CA PRO A 77 6.02 20.16 24.05
C PRO A 77 5.27 20.45 25.35
N SER A 78 5.66 19.78 26.42
CA SER A 78 5.69 20.32 27.78
C SER A 78 4.43 21.07 28.25
N LEU A 79 3.38 20.34 28.62
CA LEU A 79 2.38 20.85 29.58
C LEU A 79 2.41 20.01 30.85
N MET A 80 3.57 19.95 31.50
CA MET A 80 3.68 19.67 32.93
C MET A 80 4.81 20.52 33.51
N THR A 81 4.46 21.74 33.91
CA THR A 81 5.10 22.45 35.02
C THR A 81 3.96 22.93 35.92
#